data_AF-A0A2N6FH11-F1
#
_entry.id   AF-A0A2N6FH11-F1
#
_cell.length_a   1.000
_cell.length_b   1.000
_cell.length_c   1.000
_cell.angle_alpha   90.00
_cell.angle_beta   90.00
_cell.angle_gamma   90.00
#
_symmetry.space_group_name_H-M   'P 1'
#
loop_
_entity.id
_entity.type
_entity.pdbx_description
1 polymer ?
#
loop_
_entity_poly.entity_id
_entity_poly.type
_entity_poly.pdbx_seq_one_letter_code
_entity_poly.pdbx_strand_id
1 'polypeptide(L)'
;MDRNLALEVVRVTEAAALACGRWVGKGDKIAADDAATEAMRRTLSTIGITGTVVIGEGEMDEAPMLYIGEEVGNGTPPEVDIAVDPLEGTNLCAKGMNGSIATIALAPRGGFLNAPDMYMDKICVGPDAQGAIDITASPSENLKRVAEAKNCRIEDLTVVILDRPRHDRIVEEIRKAGARINLITDGDVAPAIAAAVPDSGVDMMLGIGGAPEGVLAAAALKCMGGEMQGRLVFMSQEERDRAKTMGIDDFDKIYTTEEMAQGDVFFAATGVTNGDLLRGVRYFSNGATTHSIVMRSHSRTVRFVESRHHFDYKPVY
;
A
#
# COMPACT_ATOMS: atom_id res chain seq x y z
N MET A 1 -6.53 19.43 7.01
CA MET A 1 -7.33 18.97 5.86
C MET A 1 -8.81 18.84 6.24
N ASP A 2 -9.71 18.97 5.28
CA ASP A 2 -11.16 18.80 5.48
C ASP A 2 -11.50 17.35 5.90
N ARG A 3 -12.49 17.19 6.78
CA ARG A 3 -13.00 15.87 7.22
C ARG A 3 -13.63 15.08 6.09
N ASN A 4 -14.22 15.74 5.09
CA ASN A 4 -14.90 15.06 3.99
C ASN A 4 -13.94 14.40 2.99
N LEU A 5 -12.66 14.82 2.97
CA LEU A 5 -11.66 14.32 2.04
C LEU A 5 -11.50 12.79 2.11
N ALA A 6 -11.58 12.19 3.30
CA ALA A 6 -11.51 10.74 3.47
C ALA A 6 -12.57 9.98 2.62
N LEU A 7 -13.80 10.49 2.60
CA LEU A 7 -14.90 9.88 1.85
C LEU A 7 -14.87 10.22 0.36
N GLU A 8 -14.16 11.27 -0.05
CA GLU A 8 -13.95 11.54 -1.48
C GLU A 8 -12.84 10.65 -2.05
N VAL A 9 -11.78 10.41 -1.27
CA VAL A 9 -10.64 9.57 -1.66
C VAL A 9 -11.03 8.09 -1.84
N VAL A 10 -12.04 7.57 -1.12
CA VAL A 10 -12.52 6.19 -1.37
C VAL A 10 -13.03 6.03 -2.80
N ARG A 11 -13.75 7.03 -3.33
CA ARG A 11 -14.32 6.98 -4.67
C ARG A 11 -13.25 6.88 -5.75
N VAL A 12 -12.07 7.43 -5.49
CA VAL A 12 -10.90 7.36 -6.37
C VAL A 12 -10.45 5.90 -6.53
N THR A 13 -10.24 5.20 -5.41
CA THR A 13 -9.84 3.77 -5.46
C THR A 13 -10.98 2.86 -5.94
N GLU A 14 -12.24 3.19 -5.65
CA GLU A 14 -13.39 2.46 -6.20
C GLU A 14 -13.46 2.59 -7.72
N ALA A 15 -13.26 3.79 -8.26
CA ALA A 15 -13.25 4.00 -9.71
C ALA A 15 -12.12 3.22 -10.38
N ALA A 16 -10.91 3.27 -9.82
CA ALA A 16 -9.77 2.49 -10.30
C ALA A 16 -10.08 0.98 -10.28
N ALA A 17 -10.54 0.46 -9.14
CA ALA A 17 -10.86 -0.96 -8.98
C ALA A 17 -11.99 -1.43 -9.91
N LEU A 18 -13.02 -0.61 -10.12
CA LEU A 18 -14.11 -0.93 -11.06
C LEU A 18 -13.62 -0.98 -12.52
N ALA A 19 -12.67 -0.12 -12.89
CA ALA A 19 -12.10 -0.06 -14.23
C ALA A 19 -11.18 -1.26 -14.50
N CYS A 20 -10.17 -1.48 -13.66
CA CYS A 20 -9.25 -2.61 -13.81
C CYS A 20 -9.90 -3.97 -13.47
N GLY A 21 -10.96 -3.98 -12.66
CA GLY A 21 -11.77 -5.18 -12.36
C GLY A 21 -12.32 -5.87 -13.61
N ARG A 22 -12.46 -5.15 -14.74
CA ARG A 22 -12.86 -5.73 -16.04
C ARG A 22 -11.74 -6.48 -16.76
N TRP A 23 -10.52 -6.38 -16.27
CA TRP A 23 -9.32 -7.02 -16.82
C TRP A 23 -8.86 -8.24 -16.02
N VAL A 24 -9.52 -8.50 -14.89
CA VAL A 24 -9.24 -9.67 -14.04
C VAL A 24 -9.31 -10.95 -14.86
N GLY A 25 -8.18 -11.68 -14.91
CA GLY A 25 -8.06 -12.96 -15.62
C GLY A 25 -7.93 -12.87 -17.15
N LYS A 26 -7.74 -11.67 -17.73
CA LYS A 26 -7.59 -11.49 -19.19
C LYS A 26 -6.16 -11.66 -19.71
N GLY A 27 -5.17 -11.83 -18.82
CA GLY A 27 -3.77 -12.01 -19.19
C GLY A 27 -3.06 -10.74 -19.67
N ASP A 28 -3.70 -9.58 -19.59
CA ASP A 28 -3.14 -8.29 -20.00
C ASP A 28 -2.97 -7.37 -18.79
N LYS A 29 -1.76 -7.37 -18.25
CA LYS A 29 -1.43 -6.57 -17.06
C LYS A 29 -1.32 -5.08 -17.38
N ILE A 30 -0.89 -4.73 -18.59
CA ILE A 30 -0.66 -3.34 -19.00
C ILE A 30 -2.00 -2.65 -19.17
N ALA A 31 -2.93 -3.29 -19.91
CA ALA A 31 -4.26 -2.72 -20.09
C ALA A 31 -5.08 -2.66 -18.79
N ALA A 32 -4.83 -3.57 -17.84
CA ALA A 32 -5.43 -3.52 -16.52
C ALA A 32 -4.94 -2.30 -15.73
N ASP A 33 -3.64 -2.03 -15.78
CA ASP A 33 -2.97 -0.92 -15.11
C ASP A 33 -3.40 0.43 -15.70
N ASP A 34 -3.32 0.57 -17.03
CA ASP A 34 -3.78 1.75 -17.77
C ASP A 34 -5.23 2.12 -17.41
N ALA A 35 -6.11 1.11 -17.31
CA ALA A 35 -7.50 1.32 -16.95
C ALA A 35 -7.68 1.82 -15.50
N ALA A 36 -6.87 1.32 -14.56
CA ALA A 36 -6.87 1.83 -13.20
C ALA A 36 -6.34 3.27 -13.12
N THR A 37 -5.20 3.53 -13.75
CA THR A 37 -4.49 4.82 -13.78
C THR A 37 -5.36 5.91 -14.39
N GLU A 38 -6.01 5.66 -15.53
CA GLU A 38 -6.92 6.61 -16.16
C GLU A 38 -8.13 6.93 -15.25
N ALA A 39 -8.77 5.90 -14.69
CA ALA A 39 -9.95 6.06 -13.84
C ALA A 39 -9.62 6.78 -12.51
N MET A 40 -8.48 6.44 -11.91
CA MET A 40 -7.95 7.08 -10.71
C MET A 40 -7.68 8.57 -10.98
N ARG A 41 -6.90 8.90 -12.00
CA ARG A 41 -6.56 10.29 -12.37
C ARG A 41 -7.81 11.12 -12.69
N ARG A 42 -8.73 10.57 -13.50
CA ARG A 42 -9.99 11.23 -13.85
C ARG A 42 -10.80 11.55 -12.59
N THR A 43 -10.89 10.61 -11.66
CA THR A 43 -11.64 10.83 -10.41
C THR A 43 -10.94 11.84 -9.50
N LEU A 44 -9.60 11.78 -9.41
CA LEU A 44 -8.80 12.75 -8.65
C LEU A 44 -9.01 14.18 -9.13
N SER A 45 -9.15 14.41 -10.44
CA SER A 45 -9.42 15.76 -10.99
C SER A 45 -10.71 16.40 -10.46
N THR A 46 -11.62 15.62 -9.87
CA THR A 46 -12.89 16.12 -9.30
C THR A 46 -12.81 16.48 -7.82
N ILE A 47 -11.73 16.09 -7.14
CA ILE A 47 -11.54 16.23 -5.70
C ILE A 47 -11.12 17.66 -5.36
N GLY A 48 -11.65 18.19 -4.25
CA GLY A 48 -11.37 19.55 -3.75
C GLY A 48 -9.98 19.69 -3.11
N ILE A 49 -8.92 19.52 -3.89
CA ILE A 49 -7.52 19.62 -3.46
C ILE A 49 -6.63 20.29 -4.53
N THR A 50 -5.48 20.81 -4.10
CA THR A 50 -4.32 21.08 -4.95
C THR A 50 -3.28 20.01 -4.62
N GLY A 51 -3.30 18.90 -5.37
CA GLY A 51 -2.49 17.73 -5.09
C GLY A 51 -1.26 17.65 -5.98
N THR A 52 -0.11 17.29 -5.41
CA THR A 52 1.09 16.92 -6.17
C THR A 52 1.33 15.42 -6.00
N VAL A 53 1.45 14.67 -7.10
CA VAL A 53 1.85 13.26 -7.06
C VAL A 53 3.33 13.19 -6.68
N VAL A 54 3.65 12.57 -5.55
CA VAL A 54 5.05 12.36 -5.09
C VAL A 54 5.48 10.90 -5.18
N ILE A 55 4.52 9.98 -5.26
CA ILE A 55 4.69 8.57 -5.58
C ILE A 55 3.58 8.21 -6.56
N GLY A 56 3.96 7.66 -7.71
CA GLY A 56 3.01 7.23 -8.74
C GLY A 56 3.64 6.27 -9.74
N GLU A 57 3.17 6.31 -10.98
CA GLU A 57 3.47 5.31 -12.02
C GLU A 57 4.92 5.37 -12.54
N GLY A 58 5.65 6.44 -12.23
CA GLY A 58 7.03 6.65 -12.64
C GLY A 58 7.39 8.11 -12.84
N GLU A 59 8.54 8.36 -13.45
CA GLU A 59 8.96 9.70 -13.86
C GLU A 59 8.15 10.20 -15.07
N MET A 60 8.15 11.51 -15.31
CA MET A 60 7.32 12.14 -16.37
C MET A 60 7.62 11.61 -17.79
N ASP A 61 8.83 11.15 -18.05
CA ASP A 61 9.24 10.56 -19.33
C ASP A 61 8.86 9.07 -19.45
N GLU A 62 8.57 8.40 -18.34
CA GLU A 62 8.24 6.98 -18.26
C GLU A 62 6.72 6.74 -18.14
N ALA A 63 5.99 7.67 -17.49
CA ALA A 63 4.56 7.55 -17.21
C ALA A 63 3.75 8.72 -17.81
N PRO A 64 2.72 8.46 -18.66
CA PRO A 64 1.92 9.52 -19.27
C PRO A 64 0.91 10.18 -18.31
N MET A 65 0.63 9.53 -17.18
CA MET A 65 -0.38 9.91 -16.18
C MET A 65 0.08 9.45 -14.80
N LEU A 66 -0.29 10.20 -13.77
CA LEU A 66 0.11 9.97 -12.37
C LEU A 66 1.64 9.84 -12.22
N TYR A 67 2.38 10.62 -13.00
CA TYR A 67 3.84 10.70 -12.89
C TYR A 67 4.25 11.56 -11.70
N ILE A 68 5.48 11.36 -11.21
CA ILE A 68 6.03 12.13 -10.10
C ILE A 68 6.11 13.63 -10.49
N GLY A 69 5.45 14.46 -9.70
CA GLY A 69 5.30 15.90 -9.92
C GLY A 69 4.03 16.30 -10.69
N GLU A 70 3.15 15.37 -11.08
CA GLU A 70 1.87 15.74 -11.68
C GLU A 70 0.98 16.49 -10.66
N GLU A 71 0.41 17.62 -11.09
CA GLU A 71 -0.59 18.35 -10.33
C GLU A 71 -2.00 17.80 -10.64
N VAL A 72 -2.72 17.39 -9.60
CA VAL A 72 -4.06 16.80 -9.68
C VAL A 72 -5.03 17.44 -8.67
N GLY A 73 -6.32 17.14 -8.81
CA GLY A 73 -7.38 17.84 -8.08
C GLY A 73 -7.95 19.02 -8.87
N ASN A 74 -8.93 19.70 -8.30
CA ASN A 74 -9.58 20.84 -8.94
C ASN A 74 -8.92 22.19 -8.59
N GLY A 75 -7.80 22.19 -7.87
CA GLY A 75 -7.03 23.37 -7.50
C GLY A 75 -7.57 24.13 -6.28
N THR A 76 -8.55 23.56 -5.57
CA THR A 76 -9.06 24.14 -4.31
C THR A 76 -8.14 23.73 -3.16
N PRO A 77 -7.79 24.62 -2.22
CA PRO A 77 -7.08 24.22 -1.01
C PRO A 77 -7.77 23.06 -0.28
N PRO A 78 -7.01 22.17 0.39
CA PRO A 78 -5.60 22.31 0.77
C PRO A 78 -4.59 21.81 -0.28
N GLU A 79 -3.34 22.25 -0.13
CA GLU A 79 -2.19 21.65 -0.81
C GLU A 79 -1.79 20.33 -0.13
N VAL A 80 -1.65 19.27 -0.92
CA VAL A 80 -1.37 17.92 -0.43
C VAL A 80 -0.36 17.20 -1.31
N ASP A 81 0.45 16.33 -0.70
CA ASP A 81 1.19 15.31 -1.42
C ASP A 81 0.32 14.07 -1.57
N ILE A 82 0.46 13.39 -2.70
CA ILE A 82 -0.31 12.20 -3.06
C ILE A 82 0.65 11.06 -3.40
N ALA A 83 0.44 9.91 -2.76
CA ALA A 83 1.03 8.65 -3.16
C ALA A 83 -0.07 7.76 -3.75
N VAL A 84 0.12 7.23 -4.94
CA VAL A 84 -0.83 6.33 -5.62
C VAL A 84 -0.16 5.04 -6.03
N ASP A 85 -0.96 3.98 -5.99
CA ASP A 85 -0.72 2.73 -6.72
C ASP A 85 -2.07 2.33 -7.32
N PRO A 86 -2.36 2.76 -8.56
CA PRO A 86 -3.64 2.54 -9.21
C PRO A 86 -4.03 1.06 -9.28
N LEU A 87 -3.07 0.18 -9.54
CA LEU A 87 -3.26 -1.26 -9.55
C LEU A 87 -2.07 -1.98 -8.93
N GLU A 88 -2.14 -2.15 -7.62
CA GLU A 88 -1.23 -3.00 -6.89
C GLU A 88 -1.49 -4.45 -7.35
N GLY A 89 -0.43 -5.13 -7.79
CA GLY A 89 -0.49 -6.53 -8.19
C GLY A 89 -1.06 -6.68 -9.59
N THR A 90 -0.57 -5.91 -10.56
CA THR A 90 -0.97 -6.01 -11.99
C THR A 90 -0.91 -7.45 -12.52
N ASN A 91 0.10 -8.24 -12.12
CA ASN A 91 0.20 -9.67 -12.43
C ASN A 91 -0.92 -10.50 -11.81
N LEU A 92 -1.32 -10.20 -10.57
CA LEU A 92 -2.41 -10.88 -9.87
C LEU A 92 -3.73 -10.61 -10.60
N CYS A 93 -3.99 -9.33 -10.92
CA CYS A 93 -5.16 -8.92 -11.69
C CYS A 93 -5.20 -9.65 -13.05
N ALA A 94 -4.14 -9.56 -13.85
CA ALA A 94 -4.09 -10.21 -15.17
C ALA A 94 -4.32 -11.73 -15.11
N LYS A 95 -3.88 -12.41 -14.04
CA LYS A 95 -4.04 -13.85 -13.84
C LYS A 95 -5.34 -14.24 -13.10
N GLY A 96 -6.10 -13.27 -12.60
CA GLY A 96 -7.26 -13.53 -11.75
C GLY A 96 -6.90 -14.14 -10.39
N MET A 97 -5.69 -13.89 -9.90
CA MET A 97 -5.22 -14.34 -8.60
C MET A 97 -5.64 -13.36 -7.51
N ASN A 98 -5.74 -13.84 -6.28
CA ASN A 98 -6.07 -13.05 -5.11
C ASN A 98 -4.96 -12.04 -4.76
N GLY A 99 -5.34 -10.92 -4.15
CA GLY A 99 -4.43 -9.97 -3.50
C GLY A 99 -4.38 -8.57 -4.12
N SER A 100 -4.80 -8.40 -5.38
CA SER A 100 -4.73 -7.10 -6.06
C SER A 100 -5.72 -6.07 -5.49
N ILE A 101 -5.23 -4.85 -5.26
CA ILE A 101 -5.97 -3.70 -4.73
C ILE A 101 -5.62 -2.42 -5.52
N ALA A 102 -6.48 -1.41 -5.46
CA ALA A 102 -6.15 -0.04 -5.87
C ALA A 102 -5.95 0.81 -4.61
N THR A 103 -4.88 1.60 -4.52
CA THR A 103 -4.56 2.37 -3.30
C THR A 103 -4.17 3.82 -3.55
N ILE A 104 -4.37 4.62 -2.51
CA ILE A 104 -3.97 6.03 -2.49
C ILE A 104 -3.75 6.49 -1.05
N ALA A 105 -2.76 7.36 -0.85
CA ALA A 105 -2.52 8.08 0.39
C ALA A 105 -2.36 9.59 0.14
N LEU A 106 -2.86 10.40 1.07
CA LEU A 106 -2.71 11.87 1.05
C LEU A 106 -2.07 12.33 2.37
N ALA A 107 -1.16 13.29 2.27
CA ALA A 107 -0.56 13.97 3.43
C ALA A 107 -0.42 15.48 3.13
N PRO A 108 -0.20 16.34 4.13
CA PRO A 108 0.21 17.72 3.85
C PRO A 108 1.47 17.72 2.98
N ARG A 109 1.70 18.77 2.19
CA ARG A 109 2.91 18.87 1.35
C ARG A 109 4.20 18.65 2.16
N GLY A 110 5.13 17.87 1.62
CA GLY A 110 6.33 17.35 2.30
C GLY A 110 6.04 16.20 3.28
N GLY A 111 4.85 15.62 3.21
CA GLY A 111 4.35 14.66 4.19
C GLY A 111 4.74 13.22 3.91
N PHE A 112 5.27 12.90 2.73
CA PHE A 112 5.74 11.57 2.40
C PHE A 112 7.25 11.56 2.20
N LEU A 113 7.89 10.43 2.53
CA LEU A 113 9.23 10.14 2.04
C LEU A 113 9.18 10.10 0.52
N ASN A 114 10.00 10.92 -0.14
CA ASN A 114 10.22 10.83 -1.57
C ASN A 114 11.08 9.60 -1.85
N ALA A 115 10.42 8.45 -1.93
CA ALA A 115 11.05 7.16 -2.13
C ALA A 115 11.38 6.97 -3.61
N PRO A 116 12.66 6.80 -3.98
CA PRO A 116 13.01 6.45 -5.36
C PRO A 116 12.43 5.10 -5.74
N ASP A 117 12.22 4.89 -7.04
CA ASP A 117 11.91 3.56 -7.60
C ASP A 117 13.09 2.61 -7.41
N MET A 118 13.08 1.90 -6.27
CA MET A 118 14.07 0.90 -5.85
C MET A 118 13.45 -0.03 -4.81
N TYR A 119 14.24 -1.00 -4.35
CA TYR A 119 13.81 -1.92 -3.30
C TYR A 119 13.94 -1.31 -1.89
N MET A 120 13.09 -1.76 -0.99
CA MET A 120 13.12 -1.50 0.45
C MET A 120 12.93 -2.82 1.19
N ASP A 121 13.79 -3.08 2.17
CA ASP A 121 13.62 -4.09 3.20
C ASP A 121 12.60 -3.57 4.22
N LYS A 122 11.59 -4.37 4.55
CA LYS A 122 10.40 -3.96 5.28
C LYS A 122 10.12 -4.94 6.41
N ILE A 123 9.72 -4.40 7.56
CA ILE A 123 9.09 -5.16 8.64
C ILE A 123 7.90 -4.36 9.15
N CYS A 124 6.72 -4.99 9.17
CA CYS A 124 5.44 -4.37 9.50
C CYS A 124 4.68 -5.19 10.52
N VAL A 125 4.08 -4.53 11.51
CA VAL A 125 3.23 -5.13 12.54
C VAL A 125 2.04 -4.25 12.89
N GLY A 126 1.02 -4.86 13.49
CA GLY A 126 -0.13 -4.18 14.04
C GLY A 126 0.14 -3.38 15.32
N PRO A 127 -0.87 -2.63 15.81
CA PRO A 127 -0.77 -1.82 17.03
C PRO A 127 -0.49 -2.63 18.30
N ASP A 128 -0.82 -3.92 18.30
CA ASP A 128 -0.58 -4.86 19.40
C ASP A 128 0.90 -5.26 19.56
N ALA A 129 1.72 -5.01 18.54
CA ALA A 129 3.17 -5.25 18.56
C ALA A 129 3.99 -4.00 18.22
N GLN A 130 3.38 -2.80 18.28
CA GLN A 130 4.10 -1.54 18.13
C GLN A 130 5.17 -1.40 19.23
N GLY A 131 6.38 -1.01 18.82
CA GLY A 131 7.59 -0.89 19.61
C GLY A 131 8.37 -2.19 19.78
N ALA A 132 7.88 -3.33 19.25
CA ALA A 132 8.51 -4.63 19.44
C ALA A 132 9.52 -5.01 18.35
N ILE A 133 9.45 -4.37 17.18
CA ILE A 133 10.22 -4.77 16.00
C ILE A 133 11.54 -4.01 15.84
N ASP A 134 12.50 -4.66 15.19
CA ASP A 134 13.80 -4.10 14.82
C ASP A 134 14.29 -4.75 13.52
N ILE A 135 14.30 -3.98 12.43
CA ILE A 135 14.70 -4.45 11.09
C ILE A 135 16.18 -4.89 11.02
N THR A 136 17.01 -4.50 11.99
CA THR A 136 18.41 -4.96 12.08
C THR A 136 18.55 -6.29 12.79
N ALA A 137 17.52 -6.70 13.54
CA ALA A 137 17.48 -7.99 14.21
C ALA A 137 17.07 -9.11 13.23
N SER A 138 17.50 -10.33 13.55
CA SER A 138 17.15 -11.52 12.79
C SER A 138 15.64 -11.78 12.81
N PRO A 139 15.04 -12.39 11.76
CA PRO A 139 13.64 -12.83 11.77
C PRO A 139 13.22 -13.59 13.02
N SER A 140 14.06 -14.50 13.54
CA SER A 140 13.77 -15.28 14.75
C SER A 140 13.61 -14.42 16.01
N GLU A 141 14.40 -13.35 16.09
CA GLU A 141 14.37 -12.42 17.22
C GLU A 141 13.12 -11.53 17.15
N ASN A 142 12.79 -11.01 15.97
CA ASN A 142 11.55 -10.26 15.76
C ASN A 142 10.31 -11.12 16.07
N LEU A 143 10.29 -12.39 15.66
CA LEU A 143 9.20 -13.31 15.99
C LEU A 143 9.02 -13.50 17.51
N LYS A 144 10.11 -13.59 18.28
CA LYS A 144 10.03 -13.68 19.75
C LYS A 144 9.45 -12.40 20.35
N ARG A 145 9.96 -11.23 19.93
CA ARG A 145 9.51 -9.93 20.44
C ARG A 145 8.03 -9.69 20.15
N VAL A 146 7.58 -10.04 18.93
CA VAL A 146 6.17 -9.93 18.56
C VAL A 146 5.30 -10.93 19.28
N ALA A 147 5.73 -12.19 19.44
CA ALA A 147 4.99 -13.18 20.23
C ALA A 147 4.84 -12.73 21.70
N GLU A 148 5.89 -12.15 22.29
CA GLU A 148 5.86 -11.59 23.64
C GLU A 148 4.90 -10.39 23.74
N ALA A 149 4.97 -9.44 22.81
CA ALA A 149 4.08 -8.28 22.78
C ALA A 149 2.60 -8.69 22.63
N LYS A 150 2.32 -9.70 21.79
CA LYS A 150 0.98 -10.24 21.55
C LYS A 150 0.52 -11.26 22.60
N ASN A 151 1.39 -11.62 23.56
CA ASN A 151 1.15 -12.66 24.56
C ASN A 151 0.66 -13.98 23.94
N CYS A 152 1.33 -14.41 22.87
CA CYS A 152 1.04 -15.67 22.17
C CYS A 152 2.32 -16.48 21.97
N ARG A 153 2.20 -17.66 21.35
CA ARG A 153 3.38 -18.45 20.98
C ARG A 153 3.81 -18.11 19.56
N ILE A 154 5.07 -18.38 19.22
CA ILE A 154 5.61 -18.12 17.87
C ILE A 154 4.82 -18.93 16.82
N GLU A 155 4.40 -20.14 17.16
CA GLU A 155 3.62 -21.02 16.28
C GLU A 155 2.21 -20.50 15.98
N ASP A 156 1.71 -19.58 16.81
CA ASP A 156 0.43 -18.92 16.59
C ASP A 156 0.58 -17.73 15.61
N LEU A 157 1.80 -17.24 15.34
CA LEU A 157 2.05 -16.13 14.41
C LEU A 157 2.03 -16.58 12.94
N THR A 158 1.51 -15.71 12.07
CA THR A 158 1.61 -15.82 10.60
C THR A 158 2.39 -14.64 10.03
N VAL A 159 3.49 -14.94 9.34
CA VAL A 159 4.28 -13.97 8.59
C VAL A 159 3.90 -14.02 7.11
N VAL A 160 3.58 -12.87 6.52
CA VAL A 160 3.46 -12.74 5.05
C VAL A 160 4.80 -12.29 4.47
N ILE A 161 5.23 -12.95 3.39
CA ILE A 161 6.48 -12.63 2.69
C ILE A 161 6.36 -12.95 1.20
N LEU A 162 6.96 -12.11 0.35
CA LEU A 162 7.00 -12.34 -1.10
C LEU A 162 7.80 -13.61 -1.43
N ASP A 163 7.24 -14.49 -2.25
CA ASP A 163 7.90 -15.69 -2.76
C ASP A 163 8.93 -15.30 -3.83
N ARG A 164 10.17 -15.09 -3.38
CA ARG A 164 11.30 -14.67 -4.21
C ARG A 164 12.57 -15.35 -3.70
N PRO A 165 13.51 -15.73 -4.58
CA PRO A 165 14.79 -16.34 -4.16
C PRO A 165 15.59 -15.50 -3.15
N ARG A 166 15.48 -14.16 -3.22
CA ARG A 166 16.12 -13.25 -2.26
C ARG A 166 15.61 -13.40 -0.82
N HIS A 167 14.48 -14.08 -0.61
CA HIS A 167 13.87 -14.30 0.71
C HIS A 167 14.08 -15.71 1.25
N ASP A 168 14.72 -16.63 0.52
CA ASP A 168 14.88 -18.04 0.94
C ASP A 168 15.48 -18.17 2.34
N ARG A 169 16.48 -17.34 2.66
CA ARG A 169 17.12 -17.33 3.99
C ARG A 169 16.17 -16.86 5.10
N ILE A 170 15.38 -15.83 4.83
CA ILE A 170 14.38 -15.30 5.77
C ILE A 170 13.29 -16.37 6.00
N VAL A 171 12.80 -16.97 4.92
CA VAL A 171 11.76 -18.03 4.96
C VAL A 171 12.24 -19.25 5.74
N GLU A 172 13.47 -19.72 5.50
CA GLU A 172 14.06 -20.83 6.26
C GLU A 172 14.15 -20.51 7.75
N GLU A 173 14.53 -19.27 8.09
CA GLU A 173 14.67 -18.86 9.48
C GLU A 173 13.32 -18.79 10.19
N ILE A 174 12.29 -18.22 9.55
CA ILE A 174 10.92 -18.20 10.09
C ILE A 174 10.41 -19.63 10.32
N ARG A 175 10.64 -20.55 9.37
CA ARG A 175 10.28 -21.97 9.51
C ARG A 175 11.00 -22.64 10.68
N LYS A 176 12.29 -22.35 10.88
CA LYS A 176 13.07 -22.88 12.02
C LYS A 176 12.59 -22.33 13.35
N ALA A 177 12.15 -21.07 13.39
CA ALA A 177 11.58 -20.45 14.59
C ALA A 177 10.19 -21.00 14.95
N GLY A 178 9.46 -21.56 13.97
CA GLY A 178 8.19 -22.27 14.19
C GLY A 178 6.93 -21.49 13.78
N ALA A 179 7.08 -20.24 13.31
CA ALA A 179 5.94 -19.45 12.85
C ALA A 179 5.40 -19.94 11.50
N ARG A 180 4.13 -19.63 11.24
CA ARG A 180 3.44 -19.92 9.97
C ARG A 180 3.86 -18.90 8.92
N ILE A 181 3.85 -19.29 7.64
CA ILE A 181 4.20 -18.42 6.52
C ILE A 181 3.08 -18.42 5.49
N ASN A 182 2.66 -17.23 5.09
CA ASN A 182 1.85 -17.00 3.89
C ASN A 182 2.76 -16.44 2.79
N LEU A 183 3.08 -17.29 1.80
CA LEU A 183 3.90 -16.89 0.65
C LEU A 183 3.00 -16.26 -0.42
N ILE A 184 3.31 -15.02 -0.79
CA ILE A 184 2.57 -14.27 -1.81
C ILE A 184 3.44 -14.02 -3.03
N THR A 185 2.87 -14.06 -4.24
CA THR A 185 3.66 -13.85 -5.45
C THR A 185 3.88 -12.37 -5.74
N ASP A 186 2.94 -11.51 -5.42
CA ASP A 186 3.02 -10.06 -5.62
C ASP A 186 2.16 -9.41 -4.52
N GLY A 187 2.30 -8.10 -4.34
CA GLY A 187 1.47 -7.30 -3.45
C GLY A 187 1.75 -7.37 -1.98
N ASP A 188 2.60 -6.44 -1.55
CA ASP A 188 3.08 -6.37 -0.18
C ASP A 188 2.47 -5.21 0.63
N VAL A 189 1.69 -4.32 -0.01
CA VAL A 189 0.87 -3.28 0.64
C VAL A 189 -0.30 -3.88 1.42
N ALA A 190 -1.15 -4.68 0.76
CA ALA A 190 -2.32 -5.32 1.41
C ALA A 190 -1.93 -6.12 2.67
N PRO A 191 -0.91 -7.00 2.63
CA PRO A 191 -0.46 -7.73 3.82
C PRO A 191 0.10 -6.86 4.93
N ALA A 192 0.84 -5.79 4.60
CA ALA A 192 1.35 -4.87 5.60
C ALA A 192 0.19 -4.21 6.37
N ILE A 193 -0.89 -3.85 5.68
CA ILE A 193 -2.11 -3.31 6.31
C ILE A 193 -2.86 -4.40 7.08
N ALA A 194 -2.94 -5.61 6.51
CA ALA A 194 -3.61 -6.74 7.14
C ALA A 194 -2.99 -7.08 8.50
N ALA A 195 -1.67 -6.92 8.68
CA ALA A 195 -1.00 -7.08 9.97
C ALA A 195 -1.55 -6.18 11.09
N ALA A 196 -2.18 -5.05 10.75
CA ALA A 196 -2.82 -4.14 11.69
C ALA A 196 -4.33 -4.31 11.81
N VAL A 197 -4.96 -5.15 10.97
CA VAL A 197 -6.40 -5.41 11.01
C VAL A 197 -6.68 -6.62 11.90
N PRO A 198 -7.51 -6.47 12.96
CA PRO A 198 -7.94 -7.61 13.77
C PRO A 198 -8.60 -8.70 12.91
N ASP A 199 -8.36 -9.96 13.26
CA ASP A 199 -8.91 -11.15 12.60
C ASP A 199 -8.53 -11.33 11.10
N SER A 200 -7.55 -10.57 10.59
CA SER A 200 -7.02 -10.75 9.22
C SER A 200 -6.28 -12.09 9.04
N GLY A 201 -5.80 -12.69 10.13
CA GLY A 201 -4.93 -13.86 10.11
C GLY A 201 -3.47 -13.56 9.78
N VAL A 202 -3.09 -12.28 9.67
CA VAL A 202 -1.72 -11.81 9.43
C VAL A 202 -1.21 -11.11 10.69
N ASP A 203 -0.03 -11.50 11.17
CA ASP A 203 0.58 -10.90 12.36
C ASP A 203 1.77 -10.00 12.03
N MET A 204 2.45 -10.30 10.92
CA MET A 204 3.64 -9.58 10.49
C MET A 204 3.79 -9.68 8.97
N MET A 205 4.33 -8.64 8.35
CA MET A 205 4.87 -8.68 6.99
C MET A 205 6.38 -8.41 7.05
N LEU A 206 7.16 -9.20 6.32
CA LEU A 206 8.62 -9.16 6.31
C LEU A 206 9.17 -9.27 4.89
N GLY A 207 10.30 -8.62 4.64
CA GLY A 207 11.15 -8.84 3.47
C GLY A 207 11.27 -7.64 2.54
N ILE A 208 11.86 -7.88 1.37
CA ILE A 208 12.26 -6.88 0.40
C ILE A 208 11.23 -6.76 -0.73
N GLY A 209 10.63 -5.58 -0.85
CA GLY A 209 9.68 -5.18 -1.90
C GLY A 209 9.94 -3.75 -2.38
N GLY A 210 9.04 -3.14 -3.16
CA GLY A 210 9.27 -1.79 -3.70
C GLY A 210 9.20 -0.69 -2.63
N ALA A 211 10.08 0.30 -2.70
CA ALA A 211 10.12 1.41 -1.77
C ALA A 211 8.86 2.32 -1.82
N PRO A 212 8.31 2.64 -3.02
CA PRO A 212 7.03 3.37 -3.13
C PRO A 212 5.88 2.72 -2.34
N GLU A 213 5.71 1.41 -2.51
CA GLU A 213 4.72 0.59 -1.80
C GLU A 213 4.97 0.57 -0.30
N GLY A 214 6.24 0.67 0.12
CA GLY A 214 6.60 0.84 1.52
C GLY A 214 6.04 2.11 2.14
N VAL A 215 6.05 3.22 1.41
CA VAL A 215 5.48 4.50 1.88
C VAL A 215 3.96 4.43 1.98
N LEU A 216 3.29 3.78 1.01
CA LEU A 216 1.84 3.52 1.07
C LEU A 216 1.48 2.65 2.28
N ALA A 217 2.24 1.59 2.55
CA ALA A 217 2.07 0.74 3.73
C ALA A 217 2.28 1.53 5.03
N ALA A 218 3.33 2.35 5.11
CA ALA A 218 3.60 3.21 6.26
C ALA A 218 2.48 4.23 6.51
N ALA A 219 1.91 4.83 5.45
CA ALA A 219 0.78 5.75 5.54
C ALA A 219 -0.46 5.08 6.17
N ALA A 220 -0.76 3.85 5.76
CA ALA A 220 -1.86 3.07 6.33
C ALA A 220 -1.57 2.66 7.78
N LEU A 221 -0.39 2.12 8.08
CA LEU A 221 0.00 1.69 9.42
C LEU A 221 0.02 2.86 10.41
N LYS A 222 0.49 4.04 9.99
CA LYS A 222 0.36 5.28 10.76
C LYS A 222 -1.09 5.58 11.12
N CYS A 223 -2.03 5.41 10.19
CA CYS A 223 -3.43 5.64 10.47
C CYS A 223 -4.00 4.63 11.48
N MET A 224 -3.55 3.38 11.41
CA MET A 224 -4.01 2.28 12.26
C MET A 224 -3.29 2.18 13.62
N GLY A 225 -2.17 2.89 13.79
CA GLY A 225 -1.34 2.79 14.99
C GLY A 225 -0.41 1.57 14.99
N GLY A 226 -0.21 0.92 13.84
CA GLY A 226 0.80 -0.11 13.68
C GLY A 226 2.21 0.47 13.59
N GLU A 227 3.19 -0.39 13.35
CA GLU A 227 4.57 0.00 13.14
C GLU A 227 5.12 -0.64 11.87
N MET A 228 5.89 0.16 11.14
CA MET A 228 6.75 -0.25 10.05
C MET A 228 8.14 0.35 10.24
N GLN A 229 9.15 -0.47 9.99
CA GLN A 229 10.52 -0.01 9.74
C GLN A 229 10.89 -0.40 8.31
N GLY A 230 11.57 0.51 7.62
CA GLY A 230 12.02 0.34 6.24
C GLY A 230 13.50 0.70 6.08
N ARG A 231 14.22 -0.01 5.22
CA ARG A 231 15.59 0.34 4.83
C ARG A 231 15.74 0.17 3.32
N LEU A 232 16.21 1.21 2.64
CA LEU A 232 16.43 1.15 1.19
C LEU A 232 17.50 0.10 0.85
N VAL A 233 17.27 -0.63 -0.24
CA VAL A 233 18.14 -1.70 -0.71
C VAL A 233 18.74 -1.30 -2.05
N PHE A 234 20.03 -0.98 -2.01
CA PHE A 234 20.80 -0.57 -3.18
C PHE A 234 21.42 -1.77 -3.89
N MET A 235 20.95 -2.05 -5.09
CA MET A 235 21.38 -3.17 -5.93
C MET A 235 22.55 -2.80 -6.84
N SER A 236 22.83 -1.51 -7.04
CA SER A 236 23.91 -1.02 -7.89
C SER A 236 24.57 0.24 -7.32
N GLN A 237 25.76 0.59 -7.84
CA GLN A 237 26.42 1.86 -7.51
C GLN A 237 25.66 3.06 -8.09
N GLU A 238 25.01 2.88 -9.24
CA GLU A 238 24.18 3.91 -9.87
C GLU A 238 22.99 4.30 -8.99
N GLU A 239 22.30 3.33 -8.38
CA GLU A 239 21.23 3.60 -7.42
C GLU A 239 21.73 4.37 -6.19
N ARG A 240 22.95 4.07 -5.71
CA ARG A 240 23.59 4.80 -4.60
C ARG A 240 23.92 6.24 -4.98
N ASP A 241 24.43 6.46 -6.18
CA ASP A 241 24.78 7.79 -6.65
C ASP A 241 23.51 8.63 -6.89
N ARG A 242 22.45 8.02 -7.45
CA ARG A 242 21.12 8.64 -7.59
C ARG A 242 20.53 9.00 -6.22
N ALA A 243 20.60 8.12 -5.23
CA ALA A 243 20.13 8.40 -3.88
C ALA A 243 20.82 9.61 -3.22
N LYS A 244 22.13 9.79 -3.42
CA LYS A 244 22.83 11.01 -2.97
C LYS A 244 22.29 12.27 -3.62
N THR A 245 21.98 12.23 -4.92
CA THR A 245 21.37 13.40 -5.60
C THR A 245 19.98 13.74 -5.06
N MET A 246 19.30 12.76 -4.45
CA MET A 246 18.01 12.94 -3.77
C MET A 246 18.16 13.30 -2.28
N GLY A 247 19.40 13.53 -1.80
CA GLY A 247 19.68 13.90 -0.41
C GLY A 247 19.71 12.72 0.57
N ILE A 248 19.87 11.50 0.07
CA ILE A 248 20.04 10.29 0.90
C ILE A 248 21.54 9.98 0.99
N ASP A 249 22.16 10.44 2.08
CA ASP A 249 23.60 10.25 2.33
C ASP A 249 23.91 9.05 3.23
N ASP A 250 22.93 8.60 4.03
CA ASP A 250 23.04 7.43 4.90
C ASP A 250 22.28 6.25 4.28
N PHE A 251 23.03 5.33 3.69
CA PHE A 251 22.49 4.15 3.01
C PHE A 251 22.03 3.05 3.95
N ASP A 252 22.42 3.11 5.22
CA ASP A 252 21.99 2.17 6.26
C ASP A 252 20.85 2.76 7.11
N LYS A 253 20.36 3.95 6.73
CA LYS A 253 19.27 4.62 7.43
C LYS A 253 18.04 3.72 7.51
N ILE A 254 17.55 3.56 8.74
CA ILE A 254 16.25 2.95 9.02
C ILE A 254 15.23 4.07 9.05
N TYR A 255 14.24 3.98 8.18
CA TYR A 255 13.10 4.87 8.14
C TYR A 255 12.00 4.29 9.01
N THR A 256 11.54 5.08 9.97
CA THR A 256 10.37 4.76 10.79
C THR A 256 9.07 5.06 10.05
N THR A 257 7.95 4.53 10.54
CA THR A 257 6.60 4.83 10.01
C THR A 257 6.34 6.33 9.95
N GLU A 258 6.76 7.04 11.00
CA GLU A 258 6.58 8.48 11.14
C GLU A 258 7.49 9.29 10.20
N GLU A 259 8.64 8.76 9.80
CA GLU A 259 9.50 9.41 8.80
C GLU A 259 8.99 9.20 7.37
N MET A 260 8.39 8.04 7.10
CA MET A 260 7.81 7.71 5.79
C MET A 260 6.49 8.44 5.52
N ALA A 261 5.67 8.64 6.54
CA ALA A 261 4.40 9.35 6.44
C ALA A 261 4.20 10.32 7.62
N GLN A 262 4.14 11.61 7.34
CA GLN A 262 4.15 12.71 8.30
C GLN A 262 2.83 13.50 8.29
N GLY A 263 2.50 14.09 9.44
CA GLY A 263 1.31 14.94 9.57
C GLY A 263 -0.03 14.18 9.57
N ASP A 264 -1.06 14.86 9.06
CA ASP A 264 -2.46 14.40 8.99
C ASP A 264 -2.66 13.55 7.72
N VAL A 265 -2.50 12.24 7.85
CA VAL A 265 -2.46 11.30 6.72
C VAL A 265 -3.82 10.67 6.51
N PHE A 266 -4.20 10.54 5.24
CA PHE A 266 -5.37 9.78 4.79
C PHE A 266 -4.87 8.61 3.95
N PHE A 267 -5.54 7.48 4.06
CA PHE A 267 -5.29 6.32 3.21
C PHE A 267 -6.61 5.69 2.80
N ALA A 268 -6.69 5.25 1.54
CA ALA A 268 -7.78 4.42 1.06
C ALA A 268 -7.26 3.28 0.18
N ALA A 269 -7.94 2.14 0.24
CA ALA A 269 -7.73 1.04 -0.69
C ALA A 269 -9.05 0.37 -1.04
N THR A 270 -9.16 -0.15 -2.26
CA THR A 270 -10.32 -0.94 -2.72
C THR A 270 -9.85 -2.26 -3.33
N GLY A 271 -10.51 -3.36 -2.98
CA GLY A 271 -10.19 -4.68 -3.51
C GLY A 271 -10.54 -4.82 -4.99
N VAL A 272 -9.56 -5.20 -5.83
CA VAL A 272 -9.78 -5.55 -7.24
C VAL A 272 -10.13 -7.04 -7.34
N THR A 273 -9.28 -7.87 -6.73
CA THR A 273 -9.48 -9.31 -6.55
C THR A 273 -9.69 -9.62 -5.07
N ASN A 274 -10.14 -10.84 -4.72
CA ASN A 274 -10.30 -11.17 -3.30
C ASN A 274 -8.93 -11.21 -2.62
N GLY A 275 -8.84 -10.75 -1.38
CA GLY A 275 -7.65 -10.88 -0.55
C GLY A 275 -8.03 -10.95 0.93
N ASP A 276 -7.01 -11.09 1.78
CA ASP A 276 -7.20 -11.22 3.23
C ASP A 276 -7.75 -9.93 3.86
N LEU A 277 -7.49 -8.77 3.23
CA LEU A 277 -7.96 -7.46 3.69
C LEU A 277 -9.32 -7.06 3.06
N LEU A 278 -9.43 -7.17 1.73
CA LEU A 278 -10.57 -6.64 0.96
C LEU A 278 -11.15 -7.70 0.02
N ARG A 279 -12.47 -7.64 -0.20
CA ARG A 279 -13.15 -8.45 -1.22
C ARG A 279 -12.95 -7.78 -2.57
N GLY A 280 -12.77 -8.60 -3.60
CA GLY A 280 -12.66 -8.10 -4.98
C GLY A 280 -13.99 -7.55 -5.50
N VAL A 281 -13.91 -6.87 -6.65
CA VAL A 281 -15.09 -6.35 -7.35
C VAL A 281 -16.00 -7.52 -7.77
N ARG A 282 -17.30 -7.38 -7.54
CA ARG A 282 -18.31 -8.35 -8.01
C ARG A 282 -19.35 -7.67 -8.87
N TYR A 283 -19.40 -8.07 -10.14
CA TYR A 283 -20.39 -7.55 -11.08
C TYR A 283 -21.73 -8.29 -10.97
N PHE A 284 -22.81 -7.54 -11.12
CA PHE A 284 -24.17 -8.05 -11.29
C PHE A 284 -24.83 -7.36 -12.49
N SER A 285 -26.06 -7.76 -12.85
CA SER A 285 -26.69 -7.43 -14.13
C SER A 285 -26.67 -5.95 -14.55
N ASN A 286 -26.63 -5.01 -13.61
CA ASN A 286 -26.61 -3.57 -13.89
C ASN A 286 -25.66 -2.79 -12.96
N GLY A 287 -24.60 -3.43 -12.48
CA GLY A 287 -23.76 -2.81 -11.48
C GLY A 287 -22.62 -3.66 -10.96
N ALA A 288 -22.03 -3.20 -9.86
CA ALA A 288 -20.98 -3.90 -9.15
C ALA A 288 -21.02 -3.61 -7.65
N THR A 289 -20.42 -4.47 -6.85
CA THR A 289 -20.08 -4.18 -5.45
C THR A 289 -18.57 -4.04 -5.29
N THR A 290 -18.12 -3.07 -4.52
CA THR A 290 -16.73 -2.88 -4.08
C THR A 290 -16.64 -3.01 -2.56
N HIS A 291 -15.48 -3.44 -2.07
CA HIS A 291 -15.15 -3.43 -0.65
C HIS A 291 -13.86 -2.63 -0.46
N SER A 292 -13.96 -1.58 0.35
CA SER A 292 -12.89 -0.59 0.52
C SER A 292 -12.57 -0.40 2.01
N ILE A 293 -11.36 0.04 2.29
CA ILE A 293 -10.93 0.53 3.59
C ILE A 293 -10.52 1.99 3.47
N VAL A 294 -10.91 2.83 4.43
CA VAL A 294 -10.58 4.25 4.48
C VAL A 294 -10.17 4.60 5.89
N MET A 295 -9.08 5.33 6.04
CA MET A 295 -8.55 5.69 7.34
C MET A 295 -7.89 7.06 7.36
N ARG A 296 -7.82 7.66 8.56
CA ARG A 296 -7.18 8.96 8.77
C ARG A 296 -6.45 9.00 10.11
N SER A 297 -5.15 9.34 10.08
CA SER A 297 -4.26 9.33 11.24
C SER A 297 -4.74 10.22 12.38
N HIS A 298 -5.19 11.44 12.07
CA HIS A 298 -5.63 12.39 13.09
C HIS A 298 -6.85 11.90 13.89
N SER A 299 -7.79 11.23 13.21
CA SER A 299 -9.02 10.73 13.86
C SER A 299 -8.90 9.31 14.40
N ARG A 300 -7.84 8.58 14.02
CA ARG A 300 -7.68 7.12 14.24
C ARG A 300 -8.89 6.29 13.80
N THR A 301 -9.74 6.84 12.94
CA THR A 301 -10.94 6.15 12.48
C THR A 301 -10.60 5.31 11.26
N VAL A 302 -10.90 4.01 11.34
CA VAL A 302 -10.85 3.07 10.22
C VAL A 302 -12.28 2.74 9.81
N ARG A 303 -12.58 2.80 8.52
CA ARG A 303 -13.89 2.50 7.95
C ARG A 303 -13.73 1.41 6.90
N PHE A 304 -14.50 0.34 7.06
CA PHE A 304 -14.77 -0.59 5.97
C PHE A 304 -16.04 -0.12 5.27
N VAL A 305 -15.96 0.03 3.95
CA VAL A 305 -17.06 0.54 3.12
C VAL A 305 -17.40 -0.54 2.10
N GLU A 306 -18.66 -1.00 2.13
CA GLU A 306 -19.21 -1.81 1.07
C GLU A 306 -20.16 -0.95 0.25
N SER A 307 -19.81 -0.74 -1.02
CA SER A 307 -20.56 0.11 -1.93
C SER A 307 -21.23 -0.73 -3.00
N ARG A 308 -22.48 -0.42 -3.31
CA ARG A 308 -23.21 -0.98 -4.44
C ARG A 308 -23.39 0.08 -5.52
N HIS A 309 -22.74 -0.14 -6.65
CA HIS A 309 -22.71 0.76 -7.79
C HIS A 309 -23.78 0.34 -8.79
N HIS A 310 -24.67 1.26 -9.18
CA HIS A 310 -25.68 1.03 -10.21
C HIS A 310 -25.31 1.83 -11.46
N PHE A 311 -24.98 1.14 -12.55
CA PHE A 311 -24.43 1.78 -13.76
C PHE A 311 -25.51 2.46 -14.62
N ASP A 312 -26.78 2.21 -14.34
CA ASP A 312 -27.92 2.88 -14.98
C ASP A 312 -28.11 4.34 -14.49
N TYR A 313 -27.41 4.73 -13.42
CA TYR A 313 -27.54 6.03 -12.77
C TYR A 313 -26.18 6.73 -12.64
N LYS A 314 -26.20 8.04 -12.41
CA LYS A 314 -24.97 8.79 -12.14
C LYS A 314 -24.36 8.38 -10.79
N PRO A 315 -23.01 8.41 -10.66
CA PRO A 315 -22.04 8.70 -11.72
C PRO A 315 -21.85 7.50 -12.66
N VAL A 316 -21.57 7.79 -13.94
CA VAL A 316 -21.22 6.75 -14.92
C VAL A 316 -19.73 6.44 -14.73
N TYR A 317 -19.43 5.22 -14.28
CA TYR A 317 -18.08 4.72 -14.03
C TYR A 317 -17.45 4.22 -15.32
#